data_AF-A0A2N9VQC2-F1
#
_entry.id   AF-A0A2N9VQC2-F1
#
_cell.length_a   1.000
_cell.length_b   1.000
_cell.length_c   1.000
_cell.angle_alpha   90.00
_cell.angle_beta   90.00
_cell.angle_gamma   90.00
#
_symmetry.space_group_name_H-M   'P 1'
#
loop_
_entity.id
_entity.type
_entity.pdbx_description
1 polymer ?
#
loop_
_entity_poly.entity_id
_entity_poly.type
_entity_poly.pdbx_seq_one_letter_code
_entity_poly.pdbx_strand_id
1 'polypeptide(L)'
;MYVSVEKNFIFVHVAKTGGQALKRALRPYAVQKASGQWRRLLSHLPVPEGPDIQFGPHASIRWAKLKLPRNFFDGAFKFGLVRNPYDLAVSRYAFVRGQGDHHRHEHAQTQSFLDFLRLERRRALWLPRDQSSMLCDFSGTLDKQGRAVLVTMLHTWKALQERFGTRDGESITKEDCRAHTADRRQTGIADGTIHTELGHLRTVLVWAEKNMLIGKAPEIERPSKPDPKDRHLTREEAQRILEAAKTPHLKTAIHLMLGTAARVTAILELTWDRVDFDRRLIYLRDPSDKVKRKGRAIVPINATLLTALRDAKAGALTEYVVEWAGQPVKSLKRGIATAANNADVKDVSAHVFRHTAAVWMAEASVPMEEISQYLGHSNVEITRRVYARYSPDHLRKAASASNLAYT
;
A
#
# COMPACT_ATOMS: atom_id res chain seq x y z
N MET A 1 18.00 17.03 -20.07
CA MET A 1 16.53 16.89 -20.02
C MET A 1 15.94 17.62 -21.21
N TYR A 2 14.82 17.17 -21.75
CA TYR A 2 14.05 17.89 -22.77
C TYR A 2 12.65 18.21 -22.27
N VAL A 3 12.16 19.38 -22.66
CA VAL A 3 10.81 19.84 -22.39
C VAL A 3 10.18 20.13 -23.74
N SER A 4 8.93 19.73 -23.93
CA SER A 4 8.12 20.08 -25.08
C SER A 4 6.82 20.69 -24.61
N VAL A 5 6.61 21.96 -24.97
CA VAL A 5 5.35 22.65 -24.71
C VAL A 5 4.28 22.14 -25.66
N GLU A 6 4.63 22.00 -26.95
CA GLU A 6 3.73 21.54 -28.01
C GLU A 6 3.19 20.12 -27.78
N LYS A 7 4.07 19.19 -27.38
CA LYS A 7 3.70 17.79 -27.11
C LYS A 7 3.47 17.50 -25.62
N ASN A 8 3.48 18.53 -24.78
CA ASN A 8 3.22 18.48 -23.35
C ASN A 8 3.99 17.37 -22.59
N PHE A 9 5.31 17.34 -22.73
CA PHE A 9 6.15 16.33 -22.06
C PHE A 9 7.43 16.89 -21.44
N ILE A 10 7.93 16.15 -20.44
CA ILE A 10 9.24 16.35 -19.80
C ILE A 10 10.02 15.03 -19.83
N PHE A 11 11.10 15.00 -20.61
CA PHE A 11 12.01 13.87 -20.71
C PHE A 11 13.26 14.08 -19.84
N VAL A 12 13.41 13.28 -18.79
CA VAL A 12 14.57 13.29 -17.90
C VAL A 12 15.64 12.36 -18.43
N HIS A 13 16.79 12.93 -18.79
CA HIS A 13 17.91 12.17 -19.34
C HIS A 13 18.85 11.70 -18.24
N VAL A 14 18.70 10.42 -17.87
CA VAL A 14 19.62 9.70 -16.99
C VAL A 14 20.85 9.27 -17.79
N ALA A 15 22.03 9.46 -17.23
CA ALA A 15 23.27 9.09 -17.90
C ALA A 15 23.36 7.57 -18.09
N LYS A 16 23.82 7.12 -19.26
CA LYS A 16 24.17 5.71 -19.54
C LYS A 16 22.99 4.72 -19.50
N THR A 17 21.77 5.20 -19.67
CA THR A 17 20.55 4.36 -19.75
C THR A 17 20.04 4.16 -21.18
N GLY A 18 20.86 4.44 -22.20
CA GLY A 18 20.41 4.45 -23.61
C GLY A 18 19.65 5.72 -24.01
N GLY A 19 19.56 6.72 -23.13
CA GLY A 19 18.79 7.95 -23.35
C GLY A 19 19.23 8.80 -24.55
N GLN A 20 20.40 8.57 -25.16
CA GLN A 20 20.85 9.33 -26.33
C GLN A 20 20.03 9.04 -27.60
N ALA A 21 19.60 7.79 -27.81
CA ALA A 21 18.72 7.45 -28.93
C ALA A 21 17.38 8.20 -28.80
N LEU A 22 16.83 8.21 -27.60
CA LEU A 22 15.60 8.93 -27.28
C LEU A 22 15.79 10.45 -27.38
N LYS A 23 16.94 11.00 -26.95
CA LYS A 23 17.25 12.41 -27.20
C LYS A 23 17.26 12.73 -28.69
N ARG A 24 17.87 11.89 -29.53
CA ARG A 24 17.89 12.12 -30.98
C ARG A 24 16.48 12.17 -31.56
N ALA A 25 15.61 11.26 -31.13
CA ALA A 25 14.21 11.19 -31.57
C ALA A 25 13.34 12.36 -31.05
N LEU A 26 13.55 12.79 -29.80
CA LEU A 26 12.74 13.84 -29.16
C LEU A 26 13.23 15.26 -29.45
N ARG A 27 14.45 15.43 -29.97
CA ARG A 27 15.05 16.75 -30.24
C ARG A 27 14.19 17.68 -31.11
N PRO A 28 13.48 17.21 -32.16
CA PRO A 28 12.64 18.08 -32.99
C PRO A 28 11.47 18.71 -32.23
N TYR A 29 10.95 18.01 -31.22
CA TYR A 29 9.80 18.45 -30.41
C TYR A 29 10.23 19.21 -29.15
N ALA A 30 11.53 19.22 -28.83
CA ALA A 30 12.05 19.86 -27.65
C ALA A 30 12.21 21.37 -27.88
N VAL A 31 12.01 22.15 -26.82
CA VAL A 31 12.28 23.59 -26.82
C VAL A 31 13.70 23.86 -27.34
N GLN A 32 13.81 24.69 -28.37
CA GLN A 32 15.08 25.01 -29.03
C GLN A 32 15.99 25.90 -28.17
N LYS A 33 17.30 25.81 -28.44
CA LYS A 33 18.34 26.47 -27.64
C LYS A 33 18.43 27.94 -27.96
N ALA A 34 17.84 28.77 -27.10
CA ALA A 34 18.17 30.18 -27.04
C ALA A 34 19.61 30.35 -26.50
N SER A 35 20.48 30.97 -27.29
CA SER A 35 21.87 31.24 -26.95
C SER A 35 22.02 32.58 -26.24
N GLY A 36 22.73 32.62 -25.11
CA GLY A 36 23.09 33.86 -24.41
C GLY A 36 23.76 33.59 -23.06
N GLN A 37 24.73 34.43 -22.68
CA GLN A 37 25.48 34.30 -21.42
C GLN A 37 24.54 34.36 -20.19
N TRP A 38 23.53 35.22 -20.23
CA TRP A 38 22.50 35.35 -19.18
C TRP A 38 21.65 34.08 -18.99
N ARG A 39 21.21 33.43 -20.08
CA ARG A 39 20.44 32.17 -19.99
C ARG A 39 21.29 31.02 -19.42
N ARG A 40 22.59 31.02 -19.68
CA ARG A 40 23.53 30.04 -19.08
C ARG A 40 23.64 30.24 -17.57
N LEU A 41 23.73 31.49 -17.12
CA LEU A 41 23.77 31.86 -15.70
C LEU A 41 22.47 31.49 -14.97
N LEU A 42 21.32 31.85 -15.55
CA LEU A 42 20.00 31.51 -15.02
C LEU A 42 19.80 30.00 -14.90
N SER A 43 20.34 29.19 -15.82
CA SER A 43 20.21 27.73 -15.79
C SER A 43 20.72 27.08 -14.48
N HIS A 44 21.61 27.77 -13.75
CA HIS A 44 22.19 27.33 -12.48
C HIS A 44 21.48 27.87 -11.23
N LEU A 45 20.58 28.85 -11.34
CA LEU A 45 19.86 29.46 -10.21
C LEU A 45 18.45 28.87 -10.07
N PRO A 46 17.87 28.72 -8.86
CA PRO A 46 16.54 28.17 -8.63
C PRO A 46 15.42 29.21 -8.89
N VAL A 47 15.49 29.92 -10.02
CA VAL A 47 14.52 30.95 -10.39
C VAL A 47 13.43 30.33 -11.28
N PRO A 48 12.13 30.60 -11.03
CA PRO A 48 11.05 30.22 -11.94
C PRO A 48 11.22 30.87 -13.32
N GLU A 49 11.05 30.10 -14.38
CA GLU A 49 11.18 30.55 -15.76
C GLU A 49 9.96 30.08 -16.57
N GLY A 50 9.83 30.60 -17.79
CA GLY A 50 8.81 30.15 -18.73
C GLY A 50 9.00 28.68 -19.14
N PRO A 51 7.99 28.08 -19.80
CA PRO A 51 8.08 26.71 -20.30
C PRO A 51 9.10 26.56 -21.45
N ASP A 52 9.66 27.65 -21.96
CA ASP A 52 10.78 27.72 -22.91
C ASP A 52 12.17 27.55 -22.26
N ILE A 53 12.22 27.23 -20.96
CA ILE A 53 13.47 26.97 -20.27
C ILE A 53 14.20 25.72 -20.79
N GLN A 54 15.53 25.82 -20.83
CA GLN A 54 16.41 24.69 -21.07
C GLN A 54 17.09 24.17 -19.82
N PHE A 55 17.13 22.84 -19.73
CA PHE A 55 17.78 22.13 -18.66
C PHE A 55 19.11 21.52 -19.11
N GLY A 56 20.06 21.45 -18.17
CA GLY A 56 21.31 20.73 -18.38
C GLY A 56 21.10 19.26 -18.82
N PRO A 57 22.14 18.62 -19.39
CA PRO A 57 22.05 17.27 -19.94
C PRO A 57 21.51 16.23 -18.94
N HIS A 58 21.80 16.43 -17.65
CA HIS A 58 21.44 15.54 -16.53
C HIS A 58 20.69 16.28 -15.41
N ALA A 59 19.91 17.30 -15.75
CA ALA A 59 19.02 17.92 -14.77
C ALA A 59 18.01 16.90 -14.24
N SER A 60 17.73 16.95 -12.94
CA SER A 60 16.72 16.12 -12.28
C SER A 60 15.33 16.70 -12.45
N ILE A 61 14.30 15.85 -12.31
CA ILE A 61 12.91 16.31 -12.30
C ILE A 61 12.62 17.30 -11.17
N ARG A 62 13.34 17.17 -10.05
CA ARG A 62 13.35 18.13 -8.94
C ARG A 62 13.67 19.55 -9.43
N TRP A 63 14.68 19.68 -10.29
CA TRP A 63 15.07 20.96 -10.88
C TRP A 63 13.99 21.49 -11.83
N ALA A 64 13.33 20.61 -12.57
CA ALA A 64 12.21 20.99 -13.43
C ALA A 64 11.01 21.51 -12.64
N LYS A 65 10.69 20.91 -11.49
CA LYS A 65 9.57 21.32 -10.62
C LYS A 65 9.74 22.73 -10.06
N LEU A 66 10.99 23.15 -9.77
CA LEU A 66 11.27 24.50 -9.27
C LEU A 66 11.12 25.56 -10.34
N LYS A 67 11.45 25.21 -11.58
CA LYS A 67 11.67 26.17 -12.64
C LYS A 67 10.50 26.32 -13.59
N LEU A 68 9.75 25.25 -13.83
CA LEU A 68 8.62 25.29 -14.75
C LEU A 68 7.36 25.83 -14.06
N PRO A 69 6.47 26.51 -14.81
CA PRO A 69 5.16 26.89 -14.30
C PRO A 69 4.41 25.66 -13.77
N ARG A 70 3.79 25.79 -12.59
CA ARG A 70 3.21 24.66 -11.86
C ARG A 70 2.09 23.94 -12.65
N ASN A 71 1.25 24.71 -13.34
CA ASN A 71 0.21 24.22 -14.23
C ASN A 71 0.78 23.34 -15.37
N PHE A 72 1.85 23.80 -16.03
CA PHE A 72 2.52 23.03 -17.08
C PHE A 72 3.21 21.81 -16.49
N PHE A 73 3.98 21.99 -15.41
CA PHE A 73 4.67 20.88 -14.78
C PHE A 73 3.70 19.79 -14.37
N ASP A 74 2.62 20.09 -13.66
CA ASP A 74 1.66 19.09 -13.19
C ASP A 74 0.92 18.40 -14.35
N GLY A 75 0.61 19.13 -15.43
CA GLY A 75 -0.06 18.60 -16.62
C GLY A 75 0.83 17.85 -17.62
N ALA A 76 2.16 18.00 -17.57
CA ALA A 76 3.05 17.39 -18.54
C ALA A 76 3.32 15.90 -18.29
N PHE A 77 3.39 15.12 -19.37
CA PHE A 77 3.81 13.71 -19.32
C PHE A 77 5.32 13.60 -19.02
N LYS A 78 5.67 13.05 -17.86
CA LYS A 78 7.06 12.96 -17.39
C LYS A 78 7.60 11.54 -17.51
N PHE A 79 8.74 11.38 -18.16
CA PHE A 79 9.34 10.06 -18.32
C PHE A 79 10.86 10.12 -18.43
N GLY A 80 11.50 8.98 -18.18
CA GLY A 80 12.94 8.78 -18.33
C GLY A 80 13.25 7.30 -18.45
N LEU A 81 14.40 6.98 -19.03
CA LEU A 81 14.87 5.60 -19.12
C LEU A 81 15.78 5.30 -17.94
N VAL A 82 15.48 4.23 -17.22
CA VAL A 82 16.33 3.65 -16.18
C VAL A 82 16.85 2.29 -16.65
N ARG A 83 18.01 1.89 -16.15
CA ARG A 83 18.55 0.54 -16.33
C ARG A 83 18.64 -0.19 -15.00
N ASN A 84 18.67 -1.52 -15.07
CA ASN A 84 19.13 -2.34 -13.96
C ASN A 84 20.46 -1.74 -13.42
N PRO A 85 20.59 -1.51 -12.11
CA PRO A 85 21.81 -0.96 -11.51
C PRO A 85 23.10 -1.68 -11.94
N TYR A 86 23.05 -3.00 -12.14
CA TYR A 86 24.19 -3.78 -12.59
C TYR A 86 24.56 -3.46 -14.04
N ASP A 87 23.60 -3.45 -14.96
CA ASP A 87 23.79 -3.09 -16.37
C ASP A 87 24.29 -1.64 -16.53
N LEU A 88 23.83 -0.75 -15.66
CA LEU A 88 24.33 0.62 -15.59
C LEU A 88 25.81 0.64 -15.19
N ALA A 89 26.20 -0.15 -14.19
CA ALA A 89 27.58 -0.21 -13.73
C ALA A 89 28.51 -0.78 -14.81
N VAL A 90 28.10 -1.84 -15.51
CA VAL A 90 28.81 -2.39 -16.67
C VAL A 90 28.95 -1.32 -17.76
N SER A 91 27.86 -0.63 -18.10
CA SER A 91 27.86 0.43 -19.12
C SER A 91 28.74 1.62 -18.73
N ARG A 92 28.80 1.96 -17.43
CA ARG A 92 29.69 2.99 -16.90
C ARG A 92 31.15 2.55 -16.98
N TYR A 93 31.46 1.33 -16.58
CA TYR A 93 32.82 0.78 -16.64
C TYR A 93 33.35 0.79 -18.08
N ALA A 94 32.57 0.22 -19.01
CA ALA A 94 32.90 0.22 -20.44
C ALA A 94 33.06 1.64 -21.00
N PHE A 95 32.19 2.57 -20.59
CA PHE A 95 32.29 3.97 -21.04
C PHE A 95 33.55 4.68 -20.52
N VAL A 96 33.88 4.54 -19.23
CA VAL A 96 35.06 5.18 -18.63
C VAL A 96 36.33 4.61 -19.28
N ARG A 97 36.36 3.30 -19.56
CA ARG A 97 37.46 2.66 -20.30
C ARG A 97 37.48 2.98 -21.80
N GLY A 98 36.36 3.38 -22.38
CA GLY A 98 36.27 3.71 -23.81
C GLY A 98 36.53 5.18 -24.15
N GLN A 99 36.45 6.10 -23.18
CA GLN A 99 36.69 7.53 -23.40
C GLN A 99 38.02 7.99 -22.81
N GLY A 100 39.01 8.24 -23.69
CA GLY A 100 40.35 8.73 -23.33
C GLY A 100 40.33 10.02 -22.50
N ASP A 101 39.44 10.97 -22.83
CA ASP A 101 39.35 12.27 -22.14
C ASP A 101 38.66 12.21 -20.77
N HIS A 102 38.21 11.04 -20.32
CA HIS A 102 37.61 10.93 -19.01
C HIS A 102 38.70 10.97 -17.95
N HIS A 103 38.58 11.83 -16.93
CA HIS A 103 39.50 11.94 -15.78
C HIS A 103 39.75 10.65 -14.97
N ARG A 104 39.10 9.54 -15.34
CA ARG A 104 39.24 8.22 -14.70
C ARG A 104 39.68 7.15 -15.69
N HIS A 105 39.97 7.52 -16.93
CA HIS A 105 40.27 6.58 -18.00
C HIS A 105 41.49 5.74 -17.64
N GLU A 106 42.61 6.37 -17.31
CA GLU A 106 43.86 5.70 -16.92
C GLU A 106 43.66 4.76 -15.73
N HIS A 107 42.95 5.22 -14.69
CA HIS A 107 42.67 4.43 -13.50
C HIS A 107 41.71 3.26 -13.77
N ALA A 108 40.76 3.43 -14.70
CA ALA A 108 39.84 2.37 -15.08
C ALA A 108 40.45 1.31 -16.01
N GLN A 109 41.55 1.63 -16.72
CA GLN A 109 42.28 0.65 -17.52
C GLN A 109 43.01 -0.38 -16.65
N THR A 110 43.52 0.05 -15.50
CA THR A 110 44.29 -0.79 -14.58
C THR A 110 43.43 -1.52 -13.54
N GLN A 111 42.13 -1.23 -13.50
CA GLN A 111 41.19 -1.81 -12.53
C GLN A 111 40.33 -2.93 -13.09
N SER A 112 40.15 -3.97 -12.28
CA SER A 112 39.10 -4.97 -12.51
C SER A 112 37.71 -4.34 -12.40
N PHE A 113 36.71 -4.96 -13.04
CA PHE A 113 35.32 -4.51 -12.91
C PHE A 113 34.84 -4.56 -11.45
N LEU A 114 35.30 -5.54 -10.67
CA LEU A 114 34.97 -5.66 -9.25
C LEU A 114 35.53 -4.50 -8.42
N ASP A 115 36.76 -4.06 -8.69
CA ASP A 115 37.36 -2.93 -7.99
C ASP A 115 36.68 -1.61 -8.38
N PHE A 116 36.30 -1.47 -9.66
CA PHE A 116 35.46 -0.38 -10.13
C PHE A 116 34.11 -0.33 -9.39
N LEU A 117 33.44 -1.48 -9.21
CA LEU A 117 32.18 -1.57 -8.45
C LEU A 117 32.36 -1.19 -6.98
N ARG A 118 33.42 -1.66 -6.32
CA ARG A 118 33.73 -1.30 -4.93
C ARG A 118 33.95 0.20 -4.76
N LEU A 119 34.64 0.82 -5.71
CA LEU A 119 34.86 2.28 -5.72
C LEU A 119 33.56 3.06 -5.99
N GLU A 120 32.73 2.60 -6.93
CA GLU A 120 31.41 3.22 -7.18
C GLU A 120 30.49 3.08 -5.96
N ARG A 121 30.49 1.94 -5.26
CA ARG A 121 29.75 1.76 -4.00
C ARG A 121 30.24 2.71 -2.91
N ARG A 122 31.57 2.83 -2.73
CA ARG A 122 32.16 3.82 -1.81
C ARG A 122 31.73 5.24 -2.18
N ARG A 123 31.69 5.60 -3.45
CA ARG A 123 31.24 6.94 -3.90
C ARG A 123 29.74 7.16 -3.71
N ALA A 124 28.91 6.14 -3.94
CA ALA A 124 27.47 6.22 -3.74
C ALA A 124 27.11 6.49 -2.27
N LEU A 125 27.94 6.06 -1.31
CA LEU A 125 27.81 6.39 0.11
C LEU A 125 28.03 7.89 0.40
N TRP A 126 28.88 8.58 -0.37
CA TRP A 126 29.23 10.00 -0.16
C TRP A 126 28.43 10.96 -1.06
N LEU A 127 28.00 10.52 -2.25
CA LEU A 127 27.24 11.30 -3.23
C LEU A 127 26.17 10.41 -3.90
N PRO A 128 25.01 10.19 -3.24
CA PRO A 128 23.95 9.34 -3.76
C PRO A 128 23.24 10.00 -4.95
N ARG A 129 23.78 9.81 -6.16
CA ARG A 129 23.08 10.06 -7.43
C ARG A 129 22.60 8.73 -8.01
N ASP A 130 21.62 8.13 -7.36
CA ASP A 130 20.89 6.99 -7.92
C ASP A 130 20.03 7.45 -9.12
N GLN A 131 19.82 6.58 -10.10
CA GLN A 131 18.96 6.85 -11.26
C GLN A 131 17.54 7.25 -10.83
N SER A 132 17.06 6.68 -9.72
CA SER A 132 15.78 7.00 -9.12
C SER A 132 15.71 8.44 -8.61
N SER A 133 16.79 8.98 -8.02
CA SER A 133 16.79 10.35 -7.49
C SER A 133 16.72 11.43 -8.58
N MET A 134 17.03 11.07 -9.83
CA MET A 134 16.81 11.95 -10.99
C MET A 134 15.34 12.04 -11.40
N LEU A 135 14.53 11.02 -11.06
CA LEU A 135 13.12 10.89 -11.39
C LEU A 135 12.18 11.15 -10.20
N CYS A 136 12.72 11.38 -9.01
CA CYS A 136 11.95 11.72 -7.81
C CYS A 136 12.00 13.22 -7.51
N ASP A 137 10.95 13.75 -6.88
CA ASP A 137 10.93 15.12 -6.37
C ASP A 137 11.61 15.24 -4.99
N PHE A 138 11.54 16.42 -4.35
CA PHE A 138 12.13 16.68 -3.01
C PHE A 138 11.71 15.68 -1.93
N SER A 139 10.63 14.92 -2.14
CA SER A 139 10.12 13.92 -1.20
C SER A 139 10.52 12.48 -1.53
N GLY A 140 11.29 12.24 -2.61
CA GLY A 140 11.85 10.93 -2.93
C GLY A 140 10.85 9.90 -3.48
N THR A 141 9.66 10.32 -3.90
CA THR A 141 8.53 9.39 -4.09
C THR A 141 8.48 8.74 -5.48
N LEU A 142 8.80 7.45 -5.54
CA LEU A 142 8.09 6.51 -6.42
C LEU A 142 6.79 6.13 -5.71
N ASP A 143 5.63 6.38 -6.34
CA ASP A 143 4.28 6.24 -5.80
C ASP A 143 4.02 4.93 -5.00
N LYS A 144 4.33 4.99 -3.70
CA LYS A 144 4.01 4.00 -2.65
C LYS A 144 3.60 4.67 -1.34
N GLN A 145 3.59 6.00 -1.28
CA GLN A 145 3.08 6.75 -0.13
C GLN A 145 1.60 6.40 0.08
N GLY A 146 1.22 6.12 1.33
CA GLY A 146 -0.13 5.69 1.68
C GLY A 146 -0.39 4.18 1.65
N ARG A 147 0.59 3.32 1.28
CA ARG A 147 0.41 1.86 1.44
C ARG A 147 0.54 1.49 2.92
N ALA A 148 -0.56 1.00 3.51
CA ALA A 148 -0.62 0.56 4.91
C ALA A 148 0.54 -0.36 5.32
N VAL A 149 0.98 -1.25 4.40
CA VAL A 149 2.09 -2.18 4.64
C VAL A 149 3.39 -1.45 5.01
N LEU A 150 3.73 -0.33 4.37
CA LEU A 150 4.97 0.40 4.67
C LEU A 150 4.92 1.01 6.09
N VAL A 151 3.76 1.57 6.47
CA VAL A 151 3.53 2.09 7.82
C VAL A 151 3.65 0.99 8.86
N THR A 152 3.07 -0.19 8.60
CA THR A 152 3.19 -1.34 9.49
C THR A 152 4.63 -1.85 9.58
N MET A 153 5.36 -1.90 8.46
CA MET A 153 6.77 -2.32 8.44
C MET A 153 7.66 -1.41 9.29
N LEU A 154 7.43 -0.09 9.26
CA LEU A 154 8.14 0.85 10.14
C LEU A 154 7.88 0.57 11.62
N HIS A 155 6.64 0.21 11.97
CA HIS A 155 6.30 -0.14 13.35
C HIS A 155 6.97 -1.46 13.77
N THR A 156 6.90 -2.50 12.94
CA THR A 156 7.56 -3.77 13.25
C THR A 156 9.09 -3.65 13.29
N TRP A 157 9.68 -2.75 12.49
CA TRP A 157 11.12 -2.51 12.52
C TRP A 157 11.60 -2.02 13.89
N LYS A 158 10.83 -1.17 14.59
CA LYS A 158 11.21 -0.72 15.94
C LYS A 158 11.44 -1.87 16.90
N ALA A 159 10.64 -2.94 16.81
CA ALA A 159 10.80 -4.12 17.63
C ALA A 159 11.99 -4.99 17.20
N LEU A 160 12.33 -5.01 15.91
CA LEU A 160 13.41 -5.82 15.34
C LEU A 160 14.78 -5.13 15.42
N GLN A 161 14.82 -3.80 15.45
CA GLN A 161 16.04 -3.01 15.27
C GLN A 161 17.10 -3.32 16.33
N GLU A 162 16.70 -3.52 17.57
CA GLU A 162 17.62 -3.81 18.67
C GLU A 162 18.46 -5.06 18.41
N ARG A 163 17.83 -6.14 17.92
CA ARG A 163 18.49 -7.42 17.70
C ARG A 163 19.10 -7.57 16.30
N PHE A 164 18.43 -7.06 15.28
CA PHE A 164 18.78 -7.29 13.87
C PHE A 164 19.39 -6.06 13.18
N GLY A 165 19.30 -4.87 13.78
CA GLY A 165 19.67 -3.61 13.13
C GLY A 165 21.15 -3.45 12.78
N THR A 166 22.03 -4.08 13.55
CA THR A 166 23.49 -4.03 13.34
C THR A 166 24.05 -5.26 12.64
N ARG A 167 23.20 -6.27 12.37
CA ARG A 167 23.63 -7.52 11.77
C ARG A 167 23.66 -7.43 10.25
N ASP A 168 24.56 -8.20 9.66
CA ASP A 168 24.50 -8.45 8.23
C ASP A 168 23.27 -9.32 7.91
N GLY A 169 22.60 -9.03 6.79
CA GLY A 169 21.37 -9.73 6.40
C GLY A 169 21.58 -11.23 6.19
N GLU A 170 22.80 -11.64 5.82
CA GLU A 170 23.18 -13.03 5.61
C GLU A 170 23.53 -13.78 6.90
N SER A 171 23.89 -13.07 7.97
CA SER A 171 24.36 -13.67 9.22
C SER A 171 23.25 -13.94 10.24
N ILE A 172 22.00 -13.63 9.89
CA ILE A 172 20.85 -13.88 10.76
C ILE A 172 20.57 -15.38 10.81
N THR A 173 20.52 -15.94 12.02
CA THR A 173 20.31 -17.37 12.26
C THR A 173 18.92 -17.66 12.84
N LYS A 174 18.56 -18.96 12.88
CA LYS A 174 17.33 -19.41 13.58
C LYS A 174 17.40 -19.16 15.08
N GLU A 175 18.58 -19.24 15.67
CA GLU A 175 18.79 -18.96 17.10
C GLU A 175 18.44 -17.50 17.42
N ASP A 176 18.81 -16.56 16.55
CA ASP A 176 18.43 -15.15 16.71
C ASP A 176 16.92 -14.94 16.65
N CYS A 177 16.23 -15.70 15.78
CA CYS A 177 14.78 -15.66 15.67
C CYS A 177 14.10 -16.21 16.93
N ARG A 178 14.65 -17.29 17.51
CA ARG A 178 14.17 -17.88 18.77
C ARG A 178 14.42 -16.96 19.95
N ALA A 179 15.60 -16.36 20.04
CA ALA A 179 15.94 -15.38 21.06
C ALA A 179 15.01 -14.16 20.98
N HIS A 180 14.78 -13.61 19.77
CA HIS A 180 13.78 -12.55 19.57
C HIS A 180 12.40 -12.97 20.09
N THR A 181 11.96 -14.17 19.72
CA THR A 181 10.65 -14.69 20.14
C THR A 181 10.56 -14.81 21.66
N ALA A 182 11.62 -15.27 22.33
CA ALA A 182 11.68 -15.38 23.79
C ALA A 182 11.57 -14.01 24.47
N ASP A 183 12.35 -13.01 24.03
CA ASP A 183 12.32 -11.66 24.60
C ASP A 183 10.93 -11.01 24.44
N ARG A 184 10.33 -11.17 23.26
CA ARG A 184 8.99 -10.62 22.97
C ARG A 184 7.92 -11.29 23.83
N ARG A 185 8.02 -12.60 24.08
CA ARG A 185 7.12 -13.30 25.01
C ARG A 185 7.32 -12.85 26.45
N GLN A 186 8.56 -12.63 26.88
CA GLN A 186 8.86 -12.12 28.23
C GLN A 186 8.27 -10.72 28.46
N THR A 187 8.20 -9.90 27.41
CA THR A 187 7.54 -8.59 27.43
C THR A 187 6.02 -8.64 27.22
N GLY A 188 5.42 -9.84 27.23
CA GLY A 188 3.96 -10.05 27.14
C GLY A 188 3.37 -9.88 25.74
N ILE A 189 4.19 -9.90 24.69
CA ILE A 189 3.73 -9.75 23.30
C ILE A 189 3.25 -11.09 22.76
N ALA A 190 2.06 -11.11 22.16
CA ALA A 190 1.46 -12.30 21.59
C ALA A 190 2.16 -12.81 20.31
N ASP A 191 2.19 -14.12 20.13
CA ASP A 191 2.85 -14.81 19.00
C ASP A 191 2.37 -14.32 17.62
N GLY A 192 1.11 -13.90 17.47
CA GLY A 192 0.61 -13.33 16.22
C GLY A 192 1.35 -12.04 15.79
N THR A 193 1.73 -11.21 16.77
CA THR A 193 2.53 -10.00 16.54
C THR A 193 3.96 -10.38 16.18
N ILE A 194 4.58 -11.29 16.94
CA ILE A 194 5.95 -11.78 16.70
C ILE A 194 6.06 -12.44 15.31
N HIS A 195 5.07 -13.25 14.92
CA HIS A 195 4.95 -13.85 13.60
C HIS A 195 4.94 -12.81 12.49
N THR A 196 4.27 -11.68 12.72
CA THR A 196 4.19 -10.56 11.76
C THR A 196 5.52 -9.81 11.68
N GLU A 197 6.16 -9.53 12.82
CA GLU A 197 7.49 -8.90 12.90
C GLU A 197 8.52 -9.69 12.08
N LEU A 198 8.72 -10.97 12.42
CA LEU A 198 9.66 -11.86 11.73
C LEU A 198 9.22 -12.14 10.27
N GLY A 199 7.92 -12.10 9.98
CA GLY A 199 7.39 -12.17 8.62
C GLY A 199 7.82 -10.98 7.75
N HIS A 200 7.82 -9.76 8.30
CA HIS A 200 8.34 -8.59 7.59
C HIS A 200 9.87 -8.67 7.41
N LEU A 201 10.61 -9.12 8.42
CA LEU A 201 12.06 -9.35 8.29
C LEU A 201 12.36 -10.30 7.12
N ARG A 202 11.69 -11.46 7.09
CA ARG A 202 11.79 -12.43 5.99
C ARG A 202 11.48 -11.79 4.63
N THR A 203 10.42 -10.99 4.58
CA THR A 203 9.99 -10.33 3.33
C THR A 203 11.07 -9.39 2.80
N VAL A 204 11.71 -8.62 3.69
CA VAL A 204 12.80 -7.71 3.33
C VAL A 204 14.04 -8.48 2.84
N LEU A 205 14.43 -9.56 3.53
CA LEU A 205 15.61 -10.35 3.16
C LEU A 205 15.42 -11.10 1.84
N VAL A 206 14.25 -11.70 1.61
CA VAL A 206 13.89 -12.32 0.32
C VAL A 206 13.85 -11.27 -0.80
N TRP A 207 13.38 -10.05 -0.51
CA TRP A 207 13.45 -8.96 -1.47
C TRP A 207 14.90 -8.56 -1.75
N ALA A 208 15.76 -8.48 -0.74
CA ALA A 208 17.17 -8.13 -0.88
C ALA A 208 17.93 -9.16 -1.74
N GLU A 209 17.70 -10.46 -1.53
CA GLU A 209 18.23 -11.55 -2.36
C GLU A 209 17.78 -11.41 -3.83
N LYS A 210 16.48 -11.22 -4.07
CA LYS A 210 15.94 -11.02 -5.43
C LYS A 210 16.51 -9.82 -6.16
N ASN A 211 16.98 -8.80 -5.42
CA ASN A 211 17.61 -7.60 -5.96
C ASN A 211 19.14 -7.67 -5.90
N MET A 212 19.72 -8.83 -5.60
CA MET A 212 21.17 -9.07 -5.54
C MET A 212 21.90 -8.15 -4.55
N LEU A 213 21.23 -7.73 -3.47
CA LEU A 213 21.84 -6.96 -2.38
C LEU A 213 22.55 -7.85 -1.37
N ILE A 214 22.09 -9.09 -1.26
CA ILE A 214 22.71 -10.20 -0.52
C ILE A 214 22.73 -11.42 -1.45
N GLY A 215 23.65 -12.37 -1.22
CA GLY A 215 23.78 -13.61 -1.96
C GLY A 215 22.65 -14.59 -1.69
N LYS A 216 22.23 -14.76 -0.43
CA LYS A 216 21.11 -15.66 -0.07
C LYS A 216 20.36 -15.18 1.16
N ALA A 217 19.03 -15.20 1.11
CA ALA A 217 18.22 -14.87 2.28
C ALA A 217 18.26 -16.03 3.30
N PRO A 218 18.58 -15.77 4.58
CA PRO A 218 18.54 -16.81 5.60
C PRO A 218 17.10 -17.26 5.90
N GLU A 219 16.97 -18.47 6.41
CA GLU A 219 15.68 -19.00 6.84
C GLU A 219 15.25 -18.35 8.15
N ILE A 220 14.22 -17.49 8.08
CA ILE A 220 13.63 -16.84 9.25
C ILE A 220 12.58 -17.76 9.88
N GLU A 221 12.94 -18.36 11.03
CA GLU A 221 12.02 -19.11 11.87
C GLU A 221 10.99 -18.17 12.48
N ARG A 222 9.73 -18.58 12.50
CA ARG A 222 8.61 -17.78 13.02
C ARG A 222 7.80 -18.64 13.98
N PRO A 223 7.24 -18.07 15.06
CA PRO A 223 6.33 -18.80 15.91
C PRO A 223 5.09 -19.23 15.11
N SER A 224 4.45 -20.30 15.58
CA SER A 224 3.18 -20.77 15.05
C SER A 224 2.17 -19.63 15.05
N LYS A 225 1.43 -19.50 13.96
CA LYS A 225 0.38 -18.49 13.88
C LYS A 225 -0.73 -18.91 14.85
N PRO A 226 -1.18 -18.04 15.77
CA PRO A 226 -2.29 -18.39 16.66
C PRO A 226 -3.55 -18.63 15.84
N ASP A 227 -4.44 -19.46 16.40
CA ASP A 227 -5.73 -19.70 15.79
C ASP A 227 -6.53 -18.39 15.65
N PRO A 228 -7.27 -18.21 14.54
CA PRO A 228 -8.15 -17.07 14.39
C PRO A 228 -9.17 -17.03 15.54
N LYS A 229 -9.41 -15.84 16.10
CA LYS A 229 -10.50 -15.65 17.05
C LYS A 229 -11.84 -15.97 16.38
N ASP A 230 -12.60 -16.86 17.00
CA ASP A 230 -13.91 -17.29 16.52
C ASP A 230 -15.02 -16.64 17.35
N ARG A 231 -15.32 -15.37 17.02
CA ARG A 231 -16.32 -14.56 17.74
C ARG A 231 -17.23 -13.85 16.76
N HIS A 232 -18.52 -14.17 16.81
CA HIS A 232 -19.63 -13.44 16.18
C HIS A 232 -20.64 -13.04 17.25
N LEU A 233 -21.44 -12.01 16.98
CA LEU A 233 -22.45 -11.50 17.91
C LEU A 233 -23.79 -12.22 17.72
N THR A 234 -24.54 -12.40 18.81
CA THR A 234 -25.98 -12.67 18.73
C THR A 234 -26.74 -11.43 18.28
N ARG A 235 -28.01 -11.60 17.87
CA ARG A 235 -28.85 -10.45 17.45
C ARG A 235 -29.08 -9.51 18.63
N GLU A 236 -29.26 -10.06 19.82
CA GLU A 236 -29.47 -9.36 21.08
C GLU A 236 -28.21 -8.58 21.50
N GLU A 237 -27.03 -9.18 21.36
CA GLU A 237 -25.76 -8.47 21.58
C GLU A 237 -25.57 -7.31 20.61
N ALA A 238 -25.81 -7.52 19.31
CA ALA A 238 -25.69 -6.47 18.31
C ALA A 238 -26.66 -5.32 18.59
N GLN A 239 -27.90 -5.63 19.00
CA GLN A 239 -28.91 -4.65 19.39
C GLN A 239 -28.49 -3.86 20.63
N ARG A 240 -28.03 -4.52 21.70
CA ARG A 240 -27.53 -3.83 22.90
C ARG A 240 -26.37 -2.89 22.58
N ILE A 241 -25.43 -3.30 21.72
CA ILE A 241 -24.31 -2.44 21.31
C ILE A 241 -24.80 -1.23 20.51
N LEU A 242 -25.80 -1.42 19.64
CA LEU A 242 -26.39 -0.33 18.86
C LEU A 242 -27.13 0.68 19.76
N GLU A 243 -27.85 0.21 20.77
CA GLU A 243 -28.53 1.04 21.76
C GLU A 243 -27.53 1.80 22.65
N ALA A 244 -26.43 1.14 23.04
CA ALA A 244 -25.35 1.75 23.81
C ALA A 244 -24.49 2.74 23.01
N ALA A 245 -24.58 2.73 21.68
CA ALA A 245 -23.84 3.65 20.81
C ALA A 245 -24.45 5.06 20.86
N LYS A 246 -23.85 5.96 21.65
CA LYS A 246 -24.40 7.32 21.89
C LYS A 246 -24.28 8.28 20.71
N THR A 247 -23.32 8.07 19.80
CA THR A 247 -23.03 9.03 18.72
C THR A 247 -23.66 8.59 17.39
N PRO A 248 -24.25 9.51 16.60
CA PRO A 248 -24.87 9.18 15.32
C PRO A 248 -23.92 8.46 14.36
N HIS A 249 -22.68 8.92 14.25
CA HIS A 249 -21.67 8.33 13.37
C HIS A 249 -21.36 6.86 13.72
N LEU A 250 -21.39 6.50 15.00
CA LEU A 250 -21.14 5.12 15.43
C LEU A 250 -22.34 4.23 15.10
N LYS A 251 -23.58 4.72 15.30
CA LYS A 251 -24.80 4.00 14.89
C LYS A 251 -24.81 3.75 13.38
N THR A 252 -24.56 4.78 12.57
CA THR A 252 -24.45 4.66 11.11
C THR A 252 -23.37 3.65 10.72
N ALA A 253 -22.20 3.72 11.35
CA ALA A 253 -21.12 2.78 11.07
C ALA A 253 -21.47 1.33 11.45
N ILE A 254 -22.17 1.08 12.56
CA ILE A 254 -22.62 -0.26 12.97
C ILE A 254 -23.64 -0.81 11.96
N HIS A 255 -24.62 -0.01 11.56
CA HIS A 255 -25.58 -0.39 10.52
C HIS A 255 -24.88 -0.72 9.20
N LEU A 256 -23.89 0.08 8.79
CA LEU A 256 -23.08 -0.20 7.60
C LEU A 256 -22.30 -1.51 7.75
N MET A 257 -21.63 -1.73 8.89
CA MET A 257 -20.84 -2.95 9.12
C MET A 257 -21.68 -4.22 9.07
N LEU A 258 -22.86 -4.22 9.70
CA LEU A 258 -23.77 -5.37 9.70
C LEU A 258 -24.53 -5.50 8.39
N GLY A 259 -25.03 -4.39 7.85
CA GLY A 259 -25.84 -4.37 6.64
C GLY A 259 -25.07 -4.68 5.38
N THR A 260 -23.79 -4.29 5.29
CA THR A 260 -22.97 -4.50 4.07
C THR A 260 -21.89 -5.55 4.23
N ALA A 261 -21.64 -6.02 5.46
CA ALA A 261 -20.48 -6.83 5.81
C ALA A 261 -19.14 -6.22 5.33
N ALA A 262 -19.06 -4.92 5.03
CA ALA A 262 -17.88 -4.31 4.43
C ALA A 262 -16.70 -4.22 5.40
N ARG A 263 -15.50 -4.06 4.85
CA ARG A 263 -14.32 -3.76 5.67
C ARG A 263 -14.47 -2.36 6.26
N VAL A 264 -14.05 -2.17 7.51
CA VAL A 264 -14.14 -0.88 8.21
C VAL A 264 -13.51 0.27 7.44
N THR A 265 -12.40 0.03 6.74
CA THR A 265 -11.76 1.07 5.91
C THR A 265 -12.60 1.46 4.71
N ALA A 266 -13.32 0.52 4.08
CA ALA A 266 -14.23 0.85 2.99
C ALA A 266 -15.46 1.65 3.50
N ILE A 267 -15.90 1.39 4.73
CA ILE A 267 -16.99 2.13 5.39
C ILE A 267 -16.56 3.55 5.73
N LEU A 268 -15.37 3.71 6.33
CA LEU A 268 -14.84 5.03 6.70
C LEU A 268 -14.48 5.89 5.50
N GLU A 269 -14.10 5.27 4.38
CA GLU A 269 -13.83 5.96 3.13
C GLU A 269 -15.11 6.20 2.31
N LEU A 270 -16.29 5.68 2.70
CA LEU A 270 -17.50 5.76 1.88
C LEU A 270 -18.04 7.19 1.80
N THR A 271 -18.40 7.60 0.58
CA THR A 271 -18.93 8.93 0.25
C THR A 271 -20.34 8.83 -0.31
N TRP A 272 -21.13 9.89 -0.17
CA TRP A 272 -22.55 9.89 -0.53
C TRP A 272 -22.84 9.71 -2.02
N ASP A 273 -21.94 10.13 -2.90
CA ASP A 273 -22.02 9.91 -4.35
C ASP A 273 -21.98 8.42 -4.74
N ARG A 274 -21.51 7.56 -3.82
CA ARG A 274 -21.47 6.10 -3.97
C ARG A 274 -22.63 5.38 -3.27
N VAL A 275 -23.63 6.12 -2.78
CA VAL A 275 -24.86 5.57 -2.22
C VAL A 275 -26.02 5.93 -3.15
N ASP A 276 -26.54 4.91 -3.85
CA ASP A 276 -27.67 5.04 -4.75
C ASP A 276 -28.95 4.65 -4.00
N PHE A 277 -29.71 5.65 -3.57
CA PHE A 277 -30.95 5.45 -2.80
C PHE A 277 -32.11 4.93 -3.65
N ASP A 278 -32.10 5.21 -4.96
CA ASP A 278 -33.16 4.80 -5.89
C ASP A 278 -33.03 3.32 -6.23
N ARG A 279 -31.81 2.89 -6.60
CA ARG A 279 -31.50 1.47 -6.86
C ARG A 279 -31.23 0.68 -5.59
N ARG A 280 -31.11 1.35 -4.44
CA ARG A 280 -30.74 0.77 -3.14
C ARG A 280 -29.42 0.01 -3.21
N LEU A 281 -28.38 0.64 -3.75
CA LEU A 281 -27.05 0.05 -3.92
C LEU A 281 -25.97 0.92 -3.27
N ILE A 282 -24.95 0.27 -2.70
CA ILE A 282 -23.73 0.91 -2.21
C ILE A 282 -22.55 0.42 -3.03
N TYR A 283 -21.81 1.36 -3.61
CA TYR A 283 -20.58 1.10 -4.35
C TYR A 283 -19.38 1.25 -3.40
N LEU A 284 -19.00 0.17 -2.71
CA LEU A 284 -17.91 0.22 -1.72
C LEU A 284 -16.54 0.51 -2.36
N ARG A 285 -16.40 0.25 -3.66
CA ARG A 285 -15.17 0.52 -4.41
C ARG A 285 -15.11 2.00 -4.78
N ASP A 286 -13.93 2.59 -4.65
CA ASP A 286 -13.65 3.91 -5.21
C ASP A 286 -13.38 3.75 -6.72
N PRO A 287 -14.13 4.42 -7.61
CA PRO A 287 -13.89 4.38 -9.06
C PRO A 287 -12.50 4.88 -9.47
N SER A 288 -11.92 5.80 -8.70
CA SER A 288 -10.61 6.41 -8.96
C SER A 288 -9.43 5.51 -8.58
N ASP A 289 -9.67 4.40 -7.87
CA ASP A 289 -8.64 3.42 -7.53
C ASP A 289 -8.07 2.77 -8.82
N LYS A 290 -6.86 3.21 -9.20
CA LYS A 290 -6.07 2.69 -10.34
C LYS A 290 -5.79 1.19 -10.28
N VAL A 291 -5.82 0.61 -9.08
CA VAL A 291 -5.66 -0.83 -8.84
C VAL A 291 -6.97 -1.37 -8.30
N LYS A 292 -7.48 -2.47 -8.88
CA LYS A 292 -8.62 -3.21 -8.31
C LYS A 292 -8.26 -3.67 -6.88
N ARG A 293 -8.61 -2.87 -5.85
CA ARG A 293 -8.45 -3.27 -4.45
C ARG A 293 -9.35 -4.49 -4.21
N LYS A 294 -8.75 -5.62 -3.83
CA LYS A 294 -9.49 -6.87 -3.58
C LYS A 294 -10.55 -6.66 -2.48
N GLY A 295 -11.80 -7.01 -2.79
CA GLY A 295 -12.90 -7.09 -1.83
C GLY A 295 -13.58 -5.80 -1.42
N ARG A 296 -13.91 -4.99 -2.43
CA ARG A 296 -14.93 -3.95 -2.33
C ARG A 296 -16.03 -4.30 -3.34
N ALA A 297 -17.13 -4.87 -2.86
CA ALA A 297 -18.26 -5.31 -3.67
C ALA A 297 -19.28 -4.17 -3.87
N ILE A 298 -20.21 -4.37 -4.81
CA ILE A 298 -21.46 -3.59 -4.86
C ILE A 298 -22.46 -4.34 -4.00
N VAL A 299 -23.09 -3.64 -3.06
CA VAL A 299 -23.89 -4.29 -2.02
C VAL A 299 -25.28 -3.67 -1.96
N PRO A 300 -26.37 -4.48 -1.96
CA PRO A 300 -27.72 -3.97 -1.80
C PRO A 300 -27.98 -3.40 -0.40
N ILE A 301 -28.86 -2.40 -0.33
CA ILE A 301 -29.27 -1.74 0.92
C ILE A 301 -30.53 -2.42 1.44
N ASN A 302 -30.43 -3.04 2.62
CA ASN A 302 -31.59 -3.59 3.33
C ASN A 302 -32.44 -2.47 3.97
N ALA A 303 -33.67 -2.79 4.40
CA ALA A 303 -34.61 -1.80 4.92
C ALA A 303 -34.07 -1.01 6.12
N THR A 304 -33.46 -1.69 7.09
CA THR A 304 -32.89 -1.04 8.29
C THR A 304 -31.74 -0.12 7.94
N LEU A 305 -30.83 -0.55 7.06
CA LEU A 305 -29.71 0.26 6.58
C LEU A 305 -30.20 1.47 5.78
N LEU A 306 -31.25 1.31 4.97
CA LEU A 306 -31.83 2.40 4.21
C LEU A 306 -32.33 3.52 5.13
N THR A 307 -33.05 3.16 6.20
CA THR A 307 -33.52 4.12 7.20
C THR A 307 -32.35 4.84 7.88
N ALA A 308 -31.33 4.09 8.33
CA ALA A 308 -30.15 4.68 8.96
C ALA A 308 -29.37 5.61 8.01
N LEU A 309 -29.27 5.26 6.73
CA LEU A 309 -28.59 6.10 5.73
C LEU A 309 -29.36 7.36 5.40
N ARG A 310 -30.70 7.31 5.35
CA ARG A 310 -31.54 8.50 5.13
C ARG A 310 -31.41 9.48 6.29
N ASP A 311 -31.46 8.98 7.52
CA ASP A 311 -31.24 9.79 8.73
C ASP A 311 -29.85 10.44 8.73
N ALA A 312 -28.81 9.64 8.48
CA ALA A 312 -27.44 10.14 8.37
C ALA A 312 -27.26 11.15 7.22
N LYS A 313 -27.97 10.98 6.09
CA LYS A 313 -27.89 11.90 4.95
C LYS A 313 -28.56 13.24 5.26
N ALA A 314 -29.68 13.24 5.98
CA ALA A 314 -30.39 14.45 6.38
C ALA A 314 -29.53 15.38 7.26
N GLY A 315 -28.67 14.79 8.10
CA GLY A 315 -27.74 15.52 8.97
C GLY A 315 -26.30 15.64 8.45
N ALA A 316 -26.02 15.29 7.19
CA ALA A 316 -24.66 15.24 6.67
C ALA A 316 -24.06 16.64 6.45
N LEU A 317 -22.85 16.87 6.97
CA LEU A 317 -22.09 18.12 6.81
C LEU A 317 -20.93 17.97 5.82
N THR A 318 -20.58 16.73 5.43
CA THR A 318 -19.49 16.41 4.52
C THR A 318 -19.93 15.44 3.42
N GLU A 319 -19.04 15.20 2.47
CA GLU A 319 -19.22 14.18 1.42
C GLU A 319 -19.18 12.74 1.97
N TYR A 320 -18.66 12.52 3.18
CA TYR A 320 -18.48 11.20 3.77
C TYR A 320 -19.75 10.73 4.48
N VAL A 321 -20.05 9.43 4.36
CA VAL A 321 -21.21 8.82 5.03
C VAL A 321 -21.00 8.70 6.54
N VAL A 322 -19.76 8.45 6.97
CA VAL A 322 -19.39 8.35 8.39
C VAL A 322 -18.50 9.53 8.76
N GLU A 323 -19.10 10.54 9.37
CA GLU A 323 -18.45 11.79 9.77
C GLU A 323 -18.68 12.13 11.24
N TRP A 324 -17.81 12.94 11.81
CA TRP A 324 -17.97 13.49 13.14
C TRP A 324 -17.54 14.96 13.15
N ALA A 325 -18.43 15.85 13.59
CA ALA A 325 -18.19 17.28 13.68
C ALA A 325 -17.64 17.89 12.36
N GLY A 326 -18.26 17.54 11.23
CA GLY A 326 -17.87 18.06 9.91
C GLY A 326 -16.53 17.52 9.39
N GLN A 327 -16.04 16.40 9.91
CA GLN A 327 -14.79 15.76 9.47
C GLN A 327 -14.98 14.24 9.30
N PRO A 328 -14.27 13.60 8.34
CA PRO A 328 -14.34 12.16 8.18
C PRO A 328 -13.77 11.41 9.38
N VAL A 329 -14.45 10.34 9.80
CA VAL A 329 -14.00 9.53 10.94
C VAL A 329 -12.81 8.67 10.51
N LYS A 330 -11.67 8.81 11.20
CA LYS A 330 -10.45 8.04 10.90
C LYS A 330 -10.38 6.68 11.59
N SER A 331 -11.09 6.52 12.71
CA SER A 331 -11.07 5.27 13.49
C SER A 331 -12.31 5.13 14.36
N LEU A 332 -12.91 3.94 14.33
CA LEU A 332 -14.06 3.56 15.16
C LEU A 332 -13.65 2.73 16.38
N LYS A 333 -12.36 2.43 16.55
CA LYS A 333 -11.88 1.48 17.59
C LYS A 333 -12.34 1.88 19.00
N ARG A 334 -12.18 3.16 19.35
CA ARG A 334 -12.59 3.68 20.66
C ARG A 334 -14.11 3.67 20.82
N GLY A 335 -14.85 4.16 19.83
CA GLY A 335 -16.31 4.18 19.86
C GLY A 335 -16.92 2.79 20.03
N ILE A 336 -16.44 1.81 19.25
CA ILE A 336 -16.88 0.41 19.37
C ILE A 336 -16.56 -0.15 20.75
N ALA A 337 -15.34 0.05 21.25
CA ALA A 337 -14.95 -0.45 22.58
C ALA A 337 -15.81 0.16 23.69
N THR A 338 -16.07 1.47 23.64
CA THR A 338 -16.94 2.15 24.61
C THR A 338 -18.37 1.63 24.54
N ALA A 339 -18.96 1.50 23.35
CA ALA A 339 -20.31 0.98 23.18
C ALA A 339 -20.42 -0.49 23.64
N ALA A 340 -19.44 -1.32 23.32
CA ALA A 340 -19.39 -2.71 23.74
C ALA A 340 -19.27 -2.85 25.27
N ASN A 341 -18.43 -2.03 25.92
CA ASN A 341 -18.31 -2.01 27.38
C ASN A 341 -19.63 -1.57 28.05
N ASN A 342 -20.27 -0.52 27.52
CA ASN A 342 -21.55 -0.03 28.05
C ASN A 342 -22.68 -1.06 27.86
N ALA A 343 -22.59 -1.88 26.82
CA ALA A 343 -23.53 -2.95 26.53
C ALA A 343 -23.21 -4.26 27.28
N ASP A 344 -22.12 -4.32 28.06
CA ASP A 344 -21.56 -5.55 28.66
C ASP A 344 -21.38 -6.69 27.63
N VAL A 345 -20.73 -6.37 26.51
CA VAL A 345 -20.37 -7.33 25.46
C VAL A 345 -18.86 -7.33 25.26
N LYS A 346 -18.22 -8.48 25.49
CA LYS A 346 -16.76 -8.63 25.40
C LYS A 346 -16.30 -8.99 23.98
N ASP A 347 -15.02 -8.71 23.73
CA ASP A 347 -14.30 -9.07 22.50
C ASP A 347 -14.89 -8.52 21.20
N VAL A 348 -15.46 -7.31 21.25
CA VAL A 348 -16.05 -6.67 20.06
C VAL A 348 -15.02 -5.82 19.31
N SER A 349 -14.99 -5.98 18.00
CA SER A 349 -14.22 -5.12 17.09
C SER A 349 -14.97 -4.91 15.77
N ALA A 350 -14.50 -3.99 14.94
CA ALA A 350 -15.07 -3.78 13.60
C ALA A 350 -15.06 -5.07 12.75
N HIS A 351 -14.05 -5.93 12.92
CA HIS A 351 -13.99 -7.21 12.22
C HIS A 351 -15.06 -8.19 12.71
N VAL A 352 -15.42 -8.13 13.99
CA VAL A 352 -16.47 -8.99 14.57
C VAL A 352 -17.82 -8.68 13.95
N PHE A 353 -18.18 -7.43 13.68
CA PHE A 353 -19.41 -7.10 12.96
C PHE A 353 -19.45 -7.69 11.54
N ARG A 354 -18.34 -7.60 10.79
CA ARG A 354 -18.24 -8.23 9.47
C ARG A 354 -18.37 -9.74 9.53
N HIS A 355 -17.71 -10.38 10.50
CA HIS A 355 -17.81 -11.83 10.70
C HIS A 355 -19.24 -12.23 11.10
N THR A 356 -19.88 -11.46 11.98
CA THR A 356 -21.27 -11.63 12.41
C THR A 356 -22.23 -11.59 11.23
N ALA A 357 -22.12 -10.58 10.36
CA ALA A 357 -22.98 -10.49 9.17
C ALA A 357 -22.85 -11.73 8.28
N ALA A 358 -21.63 -12.24 8.09
CA ALA A 358 -21.38 -13.44 7.30
C ALA A 358 -21.91 -14.72 7.97
N VAL A 359 -21.79 -14.84 9.30
CA VAL A 359 -22.38 -15.94 10.06
C VAL A 359 -23.91 -15.91 9.93
N TRP A 360 -24.55 -14.76 10.12
CA TRP A 360 -26.01 -14.66 9.97
C TRP A 360 -26.50 -14.98 8.55
N MET A 361 -25.74 -14.63 7.52
CA MET A 361 -26.05 -15.04 6.14
C MET A 361 -25.95 -16.57 5.98
N ALA A 362 -24.91 -17.19 6.56
CA ALA A 362 -24.74 -18.64 6.52
C ALA A 362 -25.86 -19.37 7.29
N GLU A 363 -26.22 -18.88 8.48
CA GLU A 363 -27.35 -19.38 9.29
C GLU A 363 -28.69 -19.28 8.56
N ALA A 364 -28.85 -18.25 7.72
CA ALA A 364 -30.02 -18.06 6.85
C ALA A 364 -29.96 -18.92 5.56
N SER A 365 -29.06 -19.91 5.48
CA SER A 365 -28.83 -20.78 4.32
C SER A 365 -28.49 -20.06 3.01
N VAL A 366 -27.92 -18.85 3.06
CA VAL A 366 -27.47 -18.16 1.84
C VAL A 366 -26.31 -18.94 1.21
N PRO A 367 -26.30 -19.17 -0.13
CA PRO A 367 -25.22 -19.87 -0.79
C PRO A 367 -23.84 -19.26 -0.55
N MET A 368 -22.82 -20.09 -0.31
CA MET A 368 -21.46 -19.63 0.04
C MET A 368 -20.83 -18.76 -1.06
N GLU A 369 -21.19 -19.01 -2.31
CA GLU A 369 -20.80 -18.24 -3.49
C GLU A 369 -21.36 -16.80 -3.40
N GLU A 370 -22.62 -16.64 -3.00
CA GLU A 370 -23.26 -15.34 -2.80
C GLU A 370 -22.64 -14.61 -1.60
N ILE A 371 -22.46 -15.29 -0.46
CA ILE A 371 -21.78 -14.72 0.72
C ILE A 371 -20.36 -14.27 0.33
N SER A 372 -19.65 -15.07 -0.46
CA SER A 372 -18.31 -14.74 -0.94
C SER A 372 -18.29 -13.49 -1.81
N GLN A 373 -19.27 -13.34 -2.71
CA GLN A 373 -19.42 -12.14 -3.53
C GLN A 373 -19.78 -10.92 -2.69
N TYR A 374 -20.71 -11.07 -1.75
CA TYR A 374 -21.14 -10.03 -0.81
C TYR A 374 -19.97 -9.50 0.03
N LEU A 375 -19.13 -10.41 0.54
CA LEU A 375 -17.92 -10.09 1.28
C LEU A 375 -16.78 -9.57 0.36
N GLY A 376 -16.87 -9.79 -0.95
CA GLY A 376 -15.82 -9.46 -1.91
C GLY A 376 -14.58 -10.35 -1.76
N HIS A 377 -14.73 -11.62 -1.41
CA HIS A 377 -13.60 -12.55 -1.38
C HIS A 377 -13.21 -12.96 -2.81
N SER A 378 -11.91 -12.97 -3.10
CA SER A 378 -11.39 -13.39 -4.41
C SER A 378 -11.39 -14.90 -4.61
N ASN A 379 -11.63 -15.66 -3.55
CA ASN A 379 -11.70 -17.12 -3.57
C ASN A 379 -12.80 -17.57 -2.61
N VAL A 380 -13.79 -18.30 -3.15
CA VAL A 380 -14.94 -18.83 -2.40
C VAL A 380 -14.50 -19.81 -1.32
N GLU A 381 -13.40 -20.55 -1.52
CA GLU A 381 -12.88 -21.50 -0.54
C GLU A 381 -12.54 -20.86 0.81
N ILE A 382 -12.16 -19.58 0.81
CA ILE A 382 -11.93 -18.83 2.05
C ILE A 382 -13.25 -18.68 2.81
N THR A 383 -14.32 -18.33 2.10
CA THR A 383 -15.67 -18.19 2.68
C THR A 383 -16.16 -19.54 3.18
N ARG A 384 -16.07 -20.58 2.34
CA ARG A 384 -16.53 -21.94 2.68
C ARG A 384 -15.82 -22.49 3.92
N ARG A 385 -14.48 -22.37 3.99
CA ARG A 385 -13.69 -22.84 5.14
C ARG A 385 -14.12 -22.18 6.46
N VAL A 386 -14.49 -20.90 6.43
CA VAL A 386 -14.79 -20.13 7.64
C VAL A 386 -16.26 -20.24 8.02
N TYR A 387 -17.18 -20.20 7.05
CA TYR A 387 -18.60 -20.00 7.31
C TYR A 387 -19.49 -21.22 7.06
N ALA A 388 -19.03 -22.23 6.32
CA ALA A 388 -19.90 -23.35 5.95
C ALA A 388 -20.49 -24.06 7.17
N ARG A 389 -19.72 -24.21 8.26
CA ARG A 389 -20.16 -24.84 9.51
C ARG A 389 -21.38 -24.20 10.20
N TYR A 390 -21.69 -22.93 9.89
CA TYR A 390 -22.85 -22.24 10.46
C TYR A 390 -24.13 -22.46 9.65
N SER A 391 -24.02 -23.00 8.44
CA SER A 391 -25.19 -23.27 7.62
C SER A 391 -25.95 -24.48 8.16
N PRO A 392 -27.28 -24.40 8.37
CA PRO A 392 -28.11 -25.53 8.79
C PRO A 392 -28.10 -26.70 7.79
N ASP A 393 -27.73 -26.44 6.54
CA ASP A 393 -27.65 -27.43 5.47
C ASP A 393 -26.26 -28.09 5.39
N HIS A 394 -25.28 -27.54 6.11
CA HIS A 394 -23.93 -28.07 6.15
C HIS A 394 -23.94 -29.49 6.72
N LEU A 395 -23.36 -30.43 5.97
CA LEU A 395 -23.34 -31.86 6.30
C LEU A 395 -24.72 -32.52 6.49
N ARG A 396 -25.84 -31.83 6.24
CA ARG A 396 -27.19 -32.40 6.37
C ARG A 396 -27.38 -33.61 5.47
N LYS A 397 -26.88 -33.54 4.23
CA LYS A 397 -26.87 -34.68 3.29
C LYS A 397 -26.02 -35.85 3.81
N ALA A 398 -24.85 -35.57 4.40
CA ALA A 398 -23.98 -36.59 4.98
C ALA A 398 -24.64 -37.26 6.20
N ALA A 399 -25.29 -36.47 7.07
CA ALA A 399 -26.06 -36.99 8.19
C ALA A 399 -27.24 -37.86 7.72
N SER A 400 -28.00 -37.38 6.72
CA SER A 400 -29.16 -38.11 6.19
C SER A 400 -28.79 -39.43 5.51
N ALA A 401 -27.59 -39.54 4.93
CA ALA A 401 -27.09 -40.78 4.33
C ALA A 401 -26.84 -41.89 5.36
N SER A 402 -26.70 -41.54 6.64
CA SER A 402 -26.47 -42.47 7.75
C SER A 402 -27.74 -42.73 8.58
N ASN A 403 -28.93 -42.39 8.07
CA ASN A 403 -30.19 -42.61 8.78
C ASN A 403 -30.51 -44.10 8.92
N LEU A 404 -30.72 -44.55 10.15
CA LEU A 404 -31.36 -45.82 10.49
C LEU A 404 -32.80 -45.55 10.95
N ALA A 405 -33.74 -46.40 10.53
CA ALA A 405 -35.11 -46.32 11.01
C ALA A 405 -35.15 -46.61 12.53
N TYR A 406 -35.76 -45.71 13.29
CA TYR A 406 -36.05 -45.92 14.70
C TYR A 406 -37.41 -46.62 14.79
N THR A 407 -37.43 -47.88 15.24
CA THR A 407 -38.64 -48.69 15.45
C THR A 407 -39.26 -48.43 16.81
#